data_AF-A0A7J6KP34-F1
#
_entry.id   AF-A0A7J6KP34-F1
#
_cell.length_a   1.000
_cell.length_b   1.000
_cell.length_c   1.000
_cell.angle_alpha   90.00
_cell.angle_beta   90.00
_cell.angle_gamma   90.00
#
_symmetry.space_group_name_H-M   'P 1'
#
loop_
_entity.id
_entity.type
_entity.pdbx_description
1 polymer ?
#
loop_
_entity_poly.entity_id
_entity_poly.type
_entity_poly.pdbx_seq_one_letter_code
_entity_poly.pdbx_strand_id
1 'polypeptide(L)'
;LGGNPQEQARAQRQAVNTACQASAADIMKAAMLKVSARLLAMRDVNGRAPGEILLQIHDELLLEVDEERVGEVVEAVVESMVTAVPLTVKLQVKWGTGRTWGSIQTACNSV
;
A
#
# COMPACT_ATOMS: atom_id res chain seq x y z
N LEU A 1 7.10 -27.91 -34.34
CA LEU A 1 6.90 -26.87 -33.29
C LEU A 1 8.16 -26.02 -33.21
N GLY A 2 8.30 -25.01 -34.08
CA GLY A 2 9.48 -24.14 -34.12
C GLY A 2 9.04 -22.69 -34.07
N GLY A 3 8.78 -22.17 -32.86
CA GLY A 3 8.47 -20.75 -32.67
C GLY A 3 9.76 -19.92 -32.72
N ASN A 4 9.65 -18.66 -33.16
CA ASN A 4 10.76 -17.71 -33.20
C ASN A 4 11.46 -17.67 -31.82
N PRO A 5 12.76 -18.00 -31.71
CA PRO A 5 13.47 -18.02 -30.43
C PRO A 5 13.38 -16.71 -29.65
N GLN A 6 13.30 -15.57 -30.36
CA GLN A 6 13.15 -14.26 -29.73
C GLN A 6 11.77 -14.07 -29.09
N GLU A 7 10.71 -14.55 -29.74
CA GLU A 7 9.35 -14.51 -29.21
C GLU A 7 9.21 -15.43 -28.01
N GLN A 8 9.81 -16.62 -28.06
CA GLN A 8 9.84 -17.55 -26.93
C GLN A 8 10.56 -16.94 -25.72
N ALA A 9 11.74 -16.36 -25.92
CA ALA A 9 12.48 -15.68 -24.85
C ALA A 9 11.70 -14.47 -24.29
N ARG A 10 11.00 -13.72 -25.16
CA ARG A 10 10.13 -12.62 -24.72
C ARG A 10 8.95 -13.12 -23.89
N ALA A 11 8.28 -14.17 -24.35
CA ALA A 11 7.14 -14.79 -23.66
C ALA A 11 7.55 -15.33 -22.28
N GLN A 12 8.73 -15.96 -22.18
CA GLN A 12 9.28 -16.42 -20.90
C GLN A 12 9.52 -15.27 -19.92
N ARG A 13 10.17 -14.18 -20.37
CA ARG A 13 10.39 -12.99 -19.53
C ARG A 13 9.06 -12.34 -19.12
N GLN A 14 8.12 -12.26 -20.05
CA GLN A 14 6.81 -11.68 -19.77
C GLN A 14 6.05 -12.50 -18.73
N ALA A 15 6.01 -13.83 -18.86
CA ALA A 15 5.34 -14.69 -17.89
C ALA A 15 5.89 -14.51 -16.46
N VAL A 16 7.22 -14.48 -16.30
CA VAL A 16 7.86 -14.28 -15.00
C VAL A 16 7.55 -12.90 -14.42
N ASN A 17 7.72 -11.85 -15.23
CA ASN A 17 7.50 -10.47 -14.77
C ASN A 17 6.01 -10.21 -14.44
N THR A 18 5.10 -10.71 -15.28
CA THR A 18 3.66 -10.57 -15.05
C THR A 18 3.22 -11.26 -13.77
N ALA A 19 3.73 -12.47 -13.48
CA ALA A 19 3.40 -13.17 -12.24
C ALA A 19 3.81 -12.35 -11.00
N CYS A 20 5.03 -11.82 -11.00
CA CYS A 20 5.53 -10.99 -9.89
C CYS A 20 4.74 -9.68 -9.75
N GLN A 21 4.58 -8.93 -10.85
CA GLN A 21 3.88 -7.64 -10.84
C GLN A 21 2.39 -7.77 -10.50
N ALA A 22 1.71 -8.80 -11.01
CA ALA A 22 0.32 -9.06 -10.68
C ALA A 22 0.17 -9.36 -9.18
N SER A 23 1.03 -10.21 -8.62
CA SER A 23 0.98 -10.52 -7.19
C SER A 23 1.24 -9.29 -6.31
N ALA A 24 2.19 -8.42 -6.68
CA ALA A 24 2.43 -7.17 -5.96
C ALA A 24 1.22 -6.22 -6.02
N ALA A 25 0.57 -6.12 -7.18
CA ALA A 25 -0.64 -5.32 -7.35
C ALA A 25 -1.82 -5.86 -6.51
N ASP A 26 -1.96 -7.18 -6.40
CA ASP A 26 -3.00 -7.82 -5.59
C ASP A 26 -2.77 -7.58 -4.09
N ILE A 27 -1.52 -7.66 -3.62
CA ILE A 27 -1.14 -7.32 -2.25
C ILE A 27 -1.50 -5.87 -1.92
N MET A 28 -1.13 -4.93 -2.80
CA MET A 28 -1.43 -3.51 -2.60
C MET A 28 -2.95 -3.27 -2.56
N LYS A 29 -3.72 -3.85 -3.47
CA LYS A 29 -5.19 -3.72 -3.45
C LYS A 29 -5.82 -4.30 -2.18
N ALA A 30 -5.32 -5.44 -1.69
CA ALA A 30 -5.76 -6.00 -0.42
C ALA A 30 -5.45 -5.07 0.76
N ALA A 31 -4.26 -4.45 0.76
CA ALA A 31 -3.87 -3.44 1.75
C ALA A 31 -4.80 -2.23 1.69
N MET A 32 -5.07 -1.68 0.50
CA MET A 32 -5.98 -0.55 0.30
C MET A 32 -7.38 -0.82 0.86
N LEU A 33 -7.94 -2.00 0.60
CA LEU A 33 -9.26 -2.38 1.14
C LEU A 33 -9.26 -2.45 2.67
N LYS A 34 -8.19 -2.99 3.28
CA LYS A 34 -8.06 -3.04 4.74
C LYS A 34 -7.88 -1.65 5.36
N VAL A 35 -7.03 -0.82 4.76
CA VAL A 35 -6.84 0.58 5.18
C VAL A 35 -8.17 1.33 5.11
N SER A 36 -8.87 1.23 3.98
CA SER A 36 -10.19 1.85 3.81
C SER A 36 -11.18 1.38 4.87
N ALA A 37 -11.29 0.07 5.11
CA ALA A 37 -12.16 -0.48 6.14
C ALA A 37 -11.79 0.01 7.55
N ARG A 38 -10.50 0.14 7.88
CA ARG A 38 -10.04 0.67 9.17
C ARG A 38 -10.40 2.14 9.34
N LEU A 39 -10.16 2.98 8.33
CA LEU A 39 -10.54 4.39 8.36
C LEU A 39 -12.06 4.57 8.54
N LEU A 40 -12.86 3.73 7.89
CA LEU A 40 -14.32 3.73 8.04
C LEU A 40 -14.76 3.31 9.46
N ALA A 41 -14.08 2.36 10.08
CA ALA A 41 -14.37 1.94 11.46
C ALA A 41 -13.99 3.01 12.51
N MET A 42 -13.11 3.94 12.14
CA MET A 42 -12.62 5.02 12.99
C MET A 42 -13.46 6.31 12.89
N ARG A 43 -14.63 6.27 12.25
CA ARG A 43 -15.49 7.45 12.04
C ARG A 43 -15.89 8.12 13.35
N ASP A 44 -15.93 9.45 13.34
CA ASP A 44 -16.40 10.27 14.47
C ASP A 44 -17.93 10.14 14.67
N VAL A 45 -18.45 10.83 15.69
CA VAL A 45 -19.90 10.86 16.00
C VAL A 45 -20.76 11.43 14.87
N ASN A 46 -20.17 12.18 13.94
CA ASN A 46 -20.82 12.73 12.76
C ASN A 46 -20.63 11.83 11.53
N GLY A 47 -19.99 10.68 11.69
CA GLY A 47 -19.73 9.71 10.63
C GLY A 47 -18.57 10.09 9.71
N ARG A 48 -17.69 11.03 10.07
CA ARG A 48 -16.52 11.41 9.24
C ARG A 48 -15.32 10.56 9.60
N ALA A 49 -14.65 9.99 8.59
CA ALA A 49 -13.43 9.23 8.80
C ALA A 49 -12.26 10.19 9.07
N PRO A 50 -11.26 9.79 9.88
CA PRO A 50 -10.10 10.64 10.20
C PRO A 50 -9.10 10.80 9.06
N GLY A 51 -9.33 10.14 7.94
CA GLY A 51 -8.48 10.23 6.77
C GLY A 51 -9.06 9.51 5.57
N GLU A 52 -8.49 9.81 4.42
CA GLU A 52 -8.90 9.31 3.11
C GLU A 52 -7.68 8.99 2.27
N ILE A 53 -7.75 7.90 1.49
CA ILE A 53 -6.72 7.57 0.50
C ILE A 53 -6.92 8.50 -0.70
N LEU A 54 -5.93 9.36 -0.97
CA LEU A 54 -5.95 10.27 -2.10
C LEU A 54 -5.41 9.62 -3.37
N LEU A 55 -4.30 8.89 -3.25
CA LEU A 55 -3.57 8.37 -4.40
C LEU A 55 -2.80 7.10 -4.04
N GLN A 56 -2.73 6.19 -5.01
CA GLN A 56 -1.84 5.02 -4.99
C GLN A 56 -0.80 5.17 -6.11
N ILE A 57 0.48 5.06 -5.76
CA ILE A 57 1.60 5.12 -6.70
C ILE A 57 2.41 3.85 -6.53
N HIS A 58 2.17 2.86 -7.39
CA HIS A 58 2.77 1.54 -7.26
C HIS A 58 2.57 0.93 -5.85
N ASP A 59 3.61 0.90 -5.03
CA ASP A 59 3.65 0.37 -3.67
C ASP A 59 3.47 1.45 -2.58
N GLU A 60 3.17 2.69 -2.95
CA GLU A 60 2.95 3.80 -2.03
C GLU A 60 1.47 4.22 -1.96
N LEU A 61 1.00 4.56 -0.76
CA LEU A 61 -0.31 5.17 -0.51
C LEU A 61 -0.13 6.58 0.05
N LEU A 62 -0.75 7.56 -0.60
CA LEU A 62 -0.85 8.93 -0.14
C LEU A 62 -2.22 9.14 0.49
N LEU A 63 -2.23 9.60 1.74
CA LEU A 63 -3.45 9.84 2.50
C LEU A 63 -3.54 11.31 2.94
N GLU A 64 -4.75 11.83 2.96
CA GLU A 64 -5.09 13.03 3.73
C GLU A 64 -5.64 12.58 5.08
N VAL A 65 -5.18 13.22 6.16
CA VAL A 65 -5.47 12.79 7.53
C VAL A 65 -5.69 14.01 8.41
N ASP A 66 -6.68 13.93 9.30
CA ASP A 66 -6.94 14.94 10.33
C ASP A 66 -5.71 15.12 11.23
N GLU A 67 -5.24 16.36 11.39
CA GLU A 67 -3.98 16.67 12.09
C GLU A 67 -3.97 16.14 13.53
N GLU A 68 -5.13 16.12 14.20
CA GLU A 68 -5.29 15.63 15.57
C GLU A 68 -5.22 14.10 15.69
N ARG A 69 -5.36 13.37 14.57
CA ARG A 69 -5.47 11.90 14.55
C ARG A 69 -4.40 11.19 13.74
N VAL A 70 -3.36 11.93 13.32
CA VAL A 70 -2.25 11.40 12.52
C VAL A 70 -1.63 10.14 13.13
N GLY A 71 -1.32 10.16 14.43
CA GLY A 71 -0.65 9.02 15.08
C GLY A 71 -1.47 7.73 15.02
N GLU A 72 -2.75 7.81 15.36
CA GLU A 72 -3.69 6.67 15.35
C GLU A 72 -3.92 6.14 13.94
N VAL A 73 -4.08 7.04 12.96
CA VAL A 73 -4.27 6.68 11.55
C VAL A 73 -3.03 6.02 10.97
N VAL A 74 -1.83 6.54 11.26
CA VAL A 74 -0.56 5.95 10.81
C VAL A 74 -0.43 4.53 11.35
N GLU A 75 -0.69 4.30 12.63
CA GLU A 75 -0.61 2.97 13.23
C GLU A 75 -1.58 1.99 12.54
N ALA A 76 -2.84 2.40 12.36
CA ALA A 76 -3.86 1.58 11.70
C ALA A 76 -3.51 1.29 10.23
N VAL A 77 -2.96 2.25 9.50
CA VAL A 77 -2.54 2.10 8.11
C VAL A 77 -1.36 1.13 8.01
N VAL A 78 -0.32 1.34 8.82
CA VAL A 78 0.87 0.47 8.84
C VAL A 78 0.49 -0.96 9.19
N GLU A 79 -0.32 -1.18 10.23
CA GLU A 79 -0.81 -2.51 10.60
C GLU A 79 -1.59 -3.15 9.44
N SER A 80 -2.49 -2.40 8.80
CA SER A 80 -3.29 -2.88 7.68
C SER A 80 -2.46 -3.29 6.48
N MET A 81 -1.39 -2.55 6.19
CA MET A 81 -0.47 -2.84 5.09
C MET A 81 0.43 -4.04 5.39
N VAL A 82 1.00 -4.12 6.60
CA VAL A 82 1.87 -5.25 7.00
C VAL A 82 1.10 -6.56 7.04
N THR A 83 -0.17 -6.52 7.49
CA THR A 83 -1.02 -7.70 7.63
C THR A 83 -1.93 -7.94 6.42
N ALA A 84 -1.70 -7.23 5.31
CA ALA A 84 -2.61 -7.22 4.16
C ALA A 84 -2.96 -8.63 3.66
N VAL A 85 -1.94 -9.47 3.52
CA VAL A 85 -2.03 -10.87 3.12
C VAL A 85 -1.10 -11.73 3.97
N PRO A 86 -1.40 -13.02 4.20
CA PRO A 86 -0.47 -13.93 4.86
C PRO A 86 0.71 -14.24 3.92
N LEU A 87 1.93 -13.91 4.36
CA LEU A 87 3.17 -14.17 3.62
C LEU A 87 4.18 -14.88 4.51
N THR A 88 5.08 -15.65 3.88
CA THR A 88 6.18 -16.33 4.58
C THR A 88 7.18 -15.33 5.17
N VAL A 89 7.28 -14.14 4.58
CA VAL A 89 8.12 -13.03 5.06
C VAL A 89 7.25 -11.88 5.53
N LYS A 90 7.70 -11.16 6.56
CA LYS A 90 7.02 -9.95 7.04
C LYS A 90 7.30 -8.79 6.09
N LEU A 91 6.26 -8.05 5.72
CA LEU A 91 6.39 -6.80 4.98
C LEU A 91 6.84 -5.68 5.92
N GLN A 92 7.72 -4.81 5.43
CA GLN A 92 8.09 -3.58 6.11
C GLN A 92 7.44 -2.40 5.40
N VAL A 93 6.85 -1.48 6.16
CA VAL A 93 6.18 -0.29 5.65
C VAL A 93 6.94 0.92 6.15
N LYS A 94 7.47 1.72 5.22
CA LYS A 94 8.01 3.04 5.50
C LYS A 94 6.87 4.04 5.41
N TRP A 95 6.84 5.01 6.32
CA TRP A 95 5.82 6.04 6.33
C TRP A 95 6.43 7.40 6.68
N GLY A 96 5.71 8.45 6.37
CA GLY A 96 6.10 9.82 6.72
C GLY A 96 4.88 10.72 6.70
N THR A 97 5.03 11.89 7.31
CA THR A 97 3.96 12.88 7.42
C THR A 97 4.49 14.26 7.03
N GLY A 98 3.64 15.10 6.45
CA GLY A 98 3.97 16.47 6.08
C GLY A 98 2.71 17.24 5.76
N ARG A 99 2.76 18.58 5.87
CA ARG A 99 1.63 19.46 5.53
C ARG A 99 1.41 19.59 4.02
N THR A 100 2.46 19.32 3.25
CA THR A 100 2.43 19.17 1.80
C THR A 100 3.21 17.93 1.40
N TRP A 101 2.91 17.38 0.24
CA TRP A 101 3.64 16.22 -0.28
C TRP A 101 5.16 16.46 -0.34
N GLY A 102 5.60 17.65 -0.76
CA GLY A 102 7.03 18.00 -0.82
C GLY A 102 7.72 18.18 0.54
N SER A 103 6.96 18.23 1.63
CA SER A 103 7.48 18.43 3.01
C SER A 103 7.47 17.15 3.86
N ILE A 104 7.14 16.00 3.27
CA ILE A 104 7.03 14.73 4.01
C ILE A 104 8.38 14.41 4.66
N GLN A 105 8.33 14.23 5.98
CA GLN A 105 9.45 13.73 6.76
C GLN A 105 9.21 12.25 7.05
N THR A 106 10.12 11.40 6.54
CA THR A 106 10.02 9.97 6.71
C THR A 106 10.41 9.58 8.13
N ALA A 107 9.53 8.85 8.81
CA ALA A 107 9.87 8.14 10.02
C ALA A 107 10.32 6.71 9.63
N CYS A 108 11.47 6.26 10.12
CA CYS A 108 11.83 4.85 10.07
C CYS A 108 11.23 4.14 11.28
N ASN A 109 10.29 3.22 11.06
CA ASN A 109 10.01 2.21 12.06
C ASN A 109 11.12 1.15 11.99
N SER A 110 11.91 1.05 13.06
CA SER A 110 12.76 -0.11 13.33
C SER A 110 11.87 -1.21 13.90
N VAL A 111 11.32 -2.08 13.04
CA VAL A 111 10.78 -3.37 13.45
C VAL A 111 11.37 -4.48 12.58
#